data_AF-A0A4S3JBL9-F1
#
_entry.id   AF-A0A4S3JBL9-F1
#
_cell.length_a   1.000
_cell.length_b   1.000
_cell.length_c   1.000
_cell.angle_alpha   90.00
_cell.angle_beta   90.00
_cell.angle_gamma   90.00
#
_symmetry.space_group_name_H-M   'P 1'
#
loop_
_entity.id
_entity.type
_entity.pdbx_description
1 polymer ?
#
loop_
_entity_poly.entity_id
_entity_poly.type
_entity_poly.pdbx_seq_one_letter_code
_entity_poly.pdbx_strand_id
1 'polypeptide(L)' 'MESNIEGLETPSHCIADFSLVPIGSRDVSFAREIADVQLLLQKCHLKHKMTPTGTTVGKANICGKG' A
#
# COMPACT_ATOMS: atom_id res chain seq x y z
N MET A 1 -2.00 -14.64 25.28
CA MET A 1 -2.76 -13.38 25.10
C MET A 1 -3.51 -13.55 23.79
N GLU A 2 -4.76 -14.03 23.88
CA GLU A 2 -5.59 -14.30 22.71
C GLU A 2 -6.37 -13.03 22.43
N SER A 3 -6.03 -12.33 21.35
CA SER A 3 -6.80 -11.18 20.89
C SER A 3 -8.13 -11.70 20.34
N ASN A 4 -9.23 -11.40 21.02
CA ASN A 4 -10.58 -11.67 20.53
C ASN A 4 -10.84 -10.79 19.29
N ILE A 5 -10.69 -11.34 18.07
CA ILE A 5 -10.86 -10.63 16.80
C ILE A 5 -12.32 -10.71 16.29
N GLU A 6 -13.16 -11.55 16.90
CA GLU A 6 -14.55 -11.70 16.50
C GLU A 6 -15.38 -10.48 16.93
N GLY A 7 -15.77 -9.65 15.96
CA GLY A 7 -16.65 -8.48 16.15
C GLY A 7 -15.98 -7.12 15.97
N LEU A 8 -14.70 -7.05 15.58
CA LEU A 8 -14.07 -5.77 15.27
C LEU A 8 -14.50 -5.30 13.87
N GLU A 9 -15.24 -4.19 13.80
CA GLU A 9 -15.57 -3.56 12.52
C GLU A 9 -14.30 -3.12 11.79
N THR A 10 -14.28 -3.29 10.47
CA THR A 10 -13.15 -2.81 9.65
C THR A 10 -13.09 -1.28 9.74
N PRO A 11 -11.95 -0.69 10.13
CA PRO A 11 -11.83 0.76 10.24
C PRO A 11 -12.20 1.46 8.92
N SER A 12 -12.98 2.53 9.01
CA SER A 12 -13.41 3.33 7.85
C SER A 12 -12.25 4.03 7.12
N HIS A 13 -11.08 4.09 7.77
CA HIS A 13 -9.84 4.63 7.25
C HIS A 13 -8.67 3.76 7.71
N CYS A 14 -7.80 3.41 6.77
CA CYS A 14 -6.54 2.71 7.04
C CYS A 14 -5.39 3.47 6.38
N ILE A 15 -4.28 3.59 7.10
CA ILE A 15 -2.99 4.03 6.59
C ILE A 15 -2.05 2.85 6.79
N ALA A 16 -1.38 2.43 5.73
CA ALA A 16 -0.46 1.31 5.75
C ALA A 16 0.86 1.72 5.12
N ASP A 17 1.96 1.27 5.71
CA ASP A 17 3.29 1.33 5.11
C ASP A 17 3.72 -0.09 4.76
N PHE A 18 4.19 -0.30 3.54
CA PHE A 18 4.62 -1.61 3.08
C PHE A 18 5.92 -1.53 2.28
N SER A 19 6.68 -2.62 2.30
CA SER A 19 7.89 -2.81 1.51
C SER A 19 7.78 -4.10 0.72
N LEU A 20 8.11 -4.05 -0.57
CA LEU A 20 8.07 -5.21 -1.46
C LEU A 20 9.49 -5.69 -1.71
N VAL A 21 9.75 -6.94 -1.35
CA VAL A 21 11.03 -7.62 -1.58
C VAL A 21 10.73 -8.89 -2.36
N PRO A 22 11.08 -8.95 -3.65
CA PRO A 22 10.88 -10.16 -4.44
C PRO A 22 11.84 -11.26 -3.98
N ILE A 23 11.32 -12.48 -3.88
CA ILE A 23 12.09 -13.67 -3.51
C ILE A 23 12.27 -14.55 -4.76
N GLY A 24 13.48 -15.03 -4.98
CA GLY A 24 13.79 -15.94 -6.09
C GLY A 24 14.06 -15.26 -7.44
N SER A 25 14.12 -13.92 -7.48
CA SER A 25 14.64 -13.21 -8.65
C SER A 25 16.13 -13.50 -8.82
N ARG A 26 16.58 -13.67 -10.06
CA ARG A 26 18.02 -13.76 -10.40
C ARG A 26 18.67 -12.39 -10.53
N ASP A 27 17.86 -11.32 -10.48
CA ASP A 27 18.30 -9.94 -10.58
C ASP A 27 18.33 -9.28 -9.19
N VAL A 28 19.41 -8.54 -8.95
CA VAL A 28 19.62 -7.78 -7.69
C VAL A 28 18.71 -6.56 -7.62
N SER A 29 18.35 -6.00 -8.78
CA SER A 29 17.47 -4.83 -8.88
C SER A 29 16.04 -5.27 -9.11
N PHE A 30 15.13 -4.73 -8.31
CA PHE A 30 13.68 -4.91 -8.44
C PHE A 30 12.98 -3.56 -8.67
N ALA A 31 13.70 -2.58 -9.20
CA ALA A 31 13.17 -1.24 -9.44
C ALA A 31 11.99 -1.24 -10.42
N ARG A 32 11.92 -2.22 -11.34
CA ARG A 32 10.83 -2.32 -12.31
C ARG A 32 9.53 -2.71 -11.64
N GLU A 33 9.57 -3.69 -10.75
CA GLU A 33 8.44 -4.17 -9.97
C GLU A 33 7.91 -3.06 -9.05
N ILE A 34 8.83 -2.30 -8.42
CA ILE A 34 8.44 -1.12 -7.63
C ILE A 34 7.74 -0.09 -8.52
N ALA A 35 8.24 0.18 -9.73
CA ALA A 35 7.61 1.12 -10.66
C ALA A 35 6.20 0.66 -11.08
N ASP A 36 6.02 -0.63 -11.36
CA ASP A 36 4.71 -1.19 -11.73
C ASP A 36 3.71 -1.07 -10.57
N VAL A 37 4.16 -1.23 -9.32
CA VAL A 37 3.34 -1.01 -8.12
C VAL A 37 2.96 0.46 -7.97
N GLN A 38 3.89 1.40 -8.18
CA GLN A 38 3.55 2.83 -8.15
C GLN A 38 2.49 3.18 -9.21
N LEU A 39 2.62 2.64 -10.42
CA LEU A 39 1.62 2.81 -11.49
C LEU A 39 0.25 2.23 -11.10
N LEU A 40 0.23 1.09 -10.42
CA LEU A 40 -1.01 0.51 -9.90
C LEU A 40 -1.66 1.42 -8.85
N LEU A 41 -0.89 1.93 -7.89
CA LEU A 41 -1.40 2.84 -6.85
C LEU A 41 -1.99 4.13 -7.43
N GLN A 42 -1.38 4.66 -8.50
CA GLN A 42 -1.93 5.80 -9.24
C GLN A 42 -3.30 5.49 -9.87
N LYS A 43 -3.47 4.30 -10.46
CA LYS A 43 -4.75 3.85 -11.03
C LYS A 43 -5.82 3.59 -9.98
N CYS A 44 -5.44 3.15 -8.78
CA CYS A 44 -6.36 2.94 -7.67
C CYS A 44 -6.92 4.23 -7.06
N HIS A 45 -6.46 5.40 -7.53
CA HIS A 45 -6.80 6.71 -6.95
C HIS A 45 -6.58 6.72 -5.43
N LEU A 46 -5.49 6.13 -4.95
CA LEU A 46 -5.11 6.14 -3.54
C LEU A 46 -4.09 7.24 -3.27
N LYS A 47 -4.14 7.84 -2.09
CA LYS A 47 -3.07 8.72 -1.64
C LYS A 47 -1.88 7.85 -1.27
N HIS A 48 -0.76 8.04 -1.96
CA HIS A 48 0.45 7.27 -1.74
C HIS A 48 1.67 8.18 -1.68
N LYS A 49 2.69 7.73 -0.94
CA LYS A 49 4.00 8.38 -0.84
C LYS A 49 5.08 7.30 -0.82
N MET A 50 5.94 7.30 -1.82
CA MET A 50 7.13 6.46 -1.82
C MET A 50 8.16 7.02 -0.84
N THR A 51 8.79 6.13 -0.09
CA THR A 51 9.88 6.42 0.84
C THR A 51 11.08 5.54 0.49
N PRO A 52 12.30 5.82 1.01
CA PRO A 52 13.46 4.96 0.77
C PRO A 52 13.29 3.52 1.26
N THR A 53 12.40 3.29 2.23
CA THR A 53 12.19 1.98 2.87
C THR A 53 10.93 1.26 2.39
N GLY A 54 10.07 1.91 1.59
CA GLY A 54 8.80 1.35 1.19
C GLY A 54 7.85 2.35 0.55
N THR A 55 6.56 2.13 0.74
CA THR A 55 5.49 3.01 0.27
C THR A 55 4.39 3.09 1.30
N THR A 56 4.04 4.31 1.68
CA THR A 56 2.89 4.57 2.52
C THR A 56 1.67 4.79 1.62
N VAL A 57 0.55 4.13 1.94
CA VAL A 57 -0.75 4.31 1.28
C VAL A 57 -1.82 4.70 2.30
N GLY A 58 -2.81 5.44 1.85
CA GLY A 58 -3.98 5.78 2.63
C GLY A 58 -5.16 6.16 1.75
N LYS A 59 -6.29 6.43 2.40
CA LYS A 59 -7.50 6.89 1.70
C LYS A 59 -7.20 8.17 0.92
N ALA A 60 -7.51 8.18 -0.37
CA ALA A 60 -7.55 9.44 -1.11
C ALA A 60 -8.73 10.26 -0.65
N ASN A 61 -8.52 11.57 -0.52
CA ASN A 61 -9.63 12.50 -0.44
C ASN A 61 -10.32 12.46 -1.80
N ILE A 62 -11.37 11.64 -1.93
CA ILE A 62 -12.33 11.83 -2.99
C ILE A 62 -12.95 13.21 -2.75
N CYS A 63 -12.45 14.22 -3.46
CA CYS A 63 -13.11 15.51 -3.53
C CYS A 63 -14.52 15.24 -4.07
N GLY A 64 -15.52 15.66 -3.31
CA GLY A 64 -16.89 15.18 -3.39
C GLY A 64 -17.47 15.09 -4.81
N LYS A 65 -18.07 13.94 -5.08
CA LYS A 65 -19.28 13.79 -5.89
C LYS A 65 -20.12 12.83 -5.06
N GLY A 66 -21.13 13.30 -4.32
CA GLY A 66 -22.31 13.98 -4.83
C GLY A 66 -23.44 12.98 -4.67
#